data_AF-A0A6V8PM97-F1
#
_entry.id   AF-A0A6V8PM97-F1
#
_cell.length_a   1.000
_cell.length_b   1.000
_cell.length_c   1.000
_cell.angle_alpha   90.00
_cell.angle_beta   90.00
_cell.angle_gamma   90.00
#
_symmetry.space_group_name_H-M   'P 1'
#
loop_
_entity.id
_entity.type
_entity.pdbx_description
1 polymer ?
#
loop_
_entity_poly.entity_id
_entity_poly.type
_entity_poly.pdbx_seq_one_letter_code
_entity_poly.pdbx_strand_id
1 'polypeptide(L)'
;MKCYSEKASILSILFMGLGQLYNRQFGKGILFAAVEILFIVYMLPFVSRGLWGLVTLGEIPQRMEAGKILPGDHSIFLMIYGIMSVLLLLVFAAIYVMNYFDARRVGEQRDKGKPVKNIINSIATLYEKGFPYLVLTPAGIFLLFLTVLPLIFGMLIAFTNYSGPHNVPPRALVDWVGFKIFMELFRLPLLRETFFGVAAWTITWALAATFTTFFAGLIMAVLINRHGIKLKRF
;
A
#
# COMPACT_ATOMS: atom_id res chain seq x y z
N MET A 1 -34.28 20.49 -17.91
CA MET A 1 -33.35 19.35 -18.15
C MET A 1 -33.36 18.48 -16.91
N LYS A 2 -33.62 17.18 -17.02
CA LYS A 2 -33.54 16.29 -15.85
C LYS A 2 -32.04 16.07 -15.56
N CYS A 3 -31.60 16.34 -14.35
CA CYS A 3 -30.20 16.22 -13.94
C CYS A 3 -30.05 14.97 -13.06
N TYR A 4 -30.11 13.79 -13.67
CA TYR A 4 -29.96 12.52 -12.97
C TYR A 4 -28.50 12.31 -12.51
N SER A 5 -27.52 12.85 -13.23
CA SER A 5 -26.09 12.83 -12.87
C SER A 5 -25.80 13.47 -11.50
N GLU A 6 -26.26 14.70 -11.26
CA GLU A 6 -26.01 15.43 -10.00
C GLU A 6 -26.64 14.71 -8.80
N LYS A 7 -27.90 14.27 -8.94
CA LYS A 7 -28.61 13.55 -7.88
C LYS A 7 -27.96 12.21 -7.57
N ALA A 8 -27.58 11.43 -8.59
CA ALA A 8 -26.89 10.15 -8.42
C ALA A 8 -25.52 10.34 -7.75
N SER A 9 -24.80 11.41 -8.09
CA SER A 9 -23.49 11.73 -7.52
C SER A 9 -23.60 12.06 -6.03
N ILE A 10 -24.57 12.88 -5.64
CA ILE A 10 -24.82 13.23 -4.23
C ILE A 10 -25.22 11.98 -3.43
N LEU A 11 -26.10 11.15 -3.99
CA LEU A 11 -26.52 9.89 -3.36
C LEU A 11 -25.34 8.94 -3.13
N SER A 12 -24.43 8.81 -4.11
CA SER A 12 -23.23 7.98 -3.97
C SER A 12 -22.17 8.54 -3.02
N ILE A 13 -22.17 9.85 -2.73
CA ILE A 13 -21.33 10.46 -1.68
C ILE A 13 -21.90 10.19 -0.28
N LEU A 14 -23.22 10.06 -0.17
CA LEU A 14 -23.85 9.81 1.12
C LEU A 14 -23.70 8.35 1.56
N PHE A 15 -23.83 7.43 0.61
CA PHE A 15 -23.63 6.00 0.84
C PHE A 15 -23.36 5.31 -0.51
N MET A 16 -22.34 4.49 -0.55
CA MET A 16 -21.96 3.70 -1.73
C MET A 16 -23.14 2.86 -2.20
N GLY A 17 -23.39 2.91 -3.51
CA GLY A 17 -24.45 2.14 -4.14
C GLY A 17 -25.82 2.84 -4.20
N LEU A 18 -26.10 3.89 -3.40
CA LEU A 18 -27.35 4.65 -3.52
C LEU A 18 -27.50 5.35 -4.88
N GLY A 19 -26.42 5.91 -5.41
CA GLY A 19 -26.42 6.54 -6.74
C GLY A 19 -26.73 5.54 -7.87
N GLN A 20 -26.27 4.29 -7.74
CA GLN A 20 -26.54 3.22 -8.70
C GLN A 20 -27.96 2.66 -8.55
N LEU A 21 -28.48 2.56 -7.31
CA LEU A 21 -29.88 2.23 -7.04
C LEU A 21 -30.81 3.27 -7.67
N TYR A 22 -30.51 4.56 -7.50
CA TYR A 22 -31.25 5.66 -8.15
C TYR A 22 -31.21 5.57 -9.68
N ASN A 23 -30.09 5.10 -10.22
CA ASN A 23 -29.89 4.84 -11.64
C ASN A 23 -30.53 3.55 -12.16
N ARG A 24 -31.29 2.83 -11.32
CA ARG A 24 -31.92 1.52 -11.64
C ARG A 24 -30.92 0.39 -11.93
N GLN A 25 -29.66 0.53 -11.50
CA GLN A 25 -28.66 -0.54 -11.52
C GLN A 25 -28.63 -1.27 -10.17
N PHE A 26 -29.71 -1.99 -9.85
CA PHE A 26 -29.89 -2.62 -8.53
C PHE A 26 -28.76 -3.58 -8.17
N GLY A 27 -28.31 -4.44 -9.09
CA GLY A 27 -27.23 -5.39 -8.79
C GLY A 27 -25.92 -4.72 -8.38
N LYS A 28 -25.51 -3.66 -9.10
CA LYS A 28 -24.28 -2.92 -8.73
C LYS A 28 -24.48 -2.15 -7.44
N GLY A 29 -25.63 -1.48 -7.30
CA GLY A 29 -25.94 -0.71 -6.10
C GLY A 29 -25.90 -1.57 -4.83
N ILE A 30 -26.47 -2.77 -4.87
CA ILE A 30 -26.41 -3.73 -3.75
C ILE A 30 -24.98 -4.19 -3.48
N LEU A 31 -24.18 -4.49 -4.52
CA LEU A 31 -22.79 -4.90 -4.36
C LEU A 31 -21.94 -3.83 -3.67
N PHE A 32 -22.04 -2.58 -4.11
CA PHE A 32 -21.28 -1.48 -3.52
C PHE A 32 -21.76 -1.12 -2.10
N ALA A 33 -23.06 -1.17 -1.85
CA ALA A 33 -23.62 -1.06 -0.51
C ALA A 33 -23.11 -2.17 0.42
N ALA A 34 -23.07 -3.42 -0.06
CA ALA A 34 -22.53 -4.55 0.71
C ALA A 34 -21.05 -4.37 1.04
N VAL A 35 -20.24 -3.87 0.09
CA VAL A 35 -18.82 -3.57 0.33
C VAL A 35 -18.65 -2.52 1.44
N GLU A 36 -19.43 -1.44 1.41
CA GLU A 36 -19.37 -0.41 2.46
C GLU A 36 -19.82 -0.96 3.82
N ILE A 37 -20.91 -1.73 3.87
CA ILE A 37 -21.38 -2.35 5.12
C ILE A 37 -20.34 -3.31 5.68
N LEU A 38 -19.77 -4.18 4.84
CA LEU A 38 -18.70 -5.10 5.26
C LEU A 38 -17.47 -4.34 5.77
N PHE A 39 -17.12 -3.23 5.13
CA PHE A 39 -16.03 -2.38 5.60
C PHE A 39 -16.35 -1.78 6.97
N ILE A 40 -17.54 -1.20 7.17
CA ILE A 40 -17.94 -0.59 8.44
C ILE A 40 -18.00 -1.63 9.58
N VAL A 41 -18.55 -2.82 9.33
CA VAL A 41 -18.75 -3.83 10.37
C VAL A 41 -17.45 -4.55 10.74
N TYR A 42 -16.66 -4.97 9.75
CA TYR A 42 -15.51 -5.84 9.98
C TYR A 42 -14.17 -5.11 9.90
N MET A 43 -14.02 -4.17 8.97
CA MET A 43 -12.73 -3.52 8.71
C MET A 43 -12.54 -2.26 9.56
N LEU A 44 -13.60 -1.49 9.83
CA LEU A 44 -13.49 -0.25 10.60
C LEU A 44 -12.97 -0.46 12.04
N PRO A 45 -13.39 -1.50 12.80
CA PRO A 45 -12.81 -1.79 14.10
C PRO A 45 -11.32 -2.19 14.03
N PHE A 46 -10.93 -2.91 12.98
CA PHE A 46 -9.53 -3.26 12.74
C PHE A 46 -8.72 -2.00 12.39
N VAL A 47 -9.23 -1.17 11.48
CA VAL A 47 -8.60 0.07 11.02
C VAL A 47 -8.44 1.06 12.18
N SER A 48 -9.48 1.25 13.00
CA SER A 48 -9.43 2.18 14.12
C SER A 48 -8.38 1.76 15.15
N ARG A 49 -8.36 0.47 15.53
CA ARG A 49 -7.34 -0.07 16.43
C ARG A 49 -5.94 -0.02 15.84
N GLY A 50 -5.79 -0.29 14.54
CA GLY A 50 -4.52 -0.21 13.84
C GLY A 50 -3.98 1.22 13.79
N LEU A 51 -4.83 2.21 13.46
CA LEU A 51 -4.44 3.62 13.48
C LEU A 51 -4.04 4.10 14.86
N TRP A 52 -4.78 3.69 15.91
CA TRP A 52 -4.38 3.94 17.29
C TRP A 52 -3.01 3.32 17.58
N GLY A 53 -2.82 2.05 17.25
CA GLY A 53 -1.56 1.34 17.47
C GLY A 53 -0.37 1.90 16.67
N LEU A 54 -0.62 2.51 15.51
CA LEU A 54 0.41 3.22 14.74
C LEU A 54 0.88 4.48 15.46
N VAL A 55 -0.03 5.21 16.10
CA VAL A 55 0.30 6.46 16.80
C VAL A 55 0.90 6.17 18.17
N THR A 56 0.31 5.26 18.94
CA THR A 56 0.73 4.99 20.32
C THR A 56 1.88 4.01 20.43
N LEU A 57 2.04 3.09 19.48
CA LEU A 57 2.95 1.95 19.56
C LEU A 57 2.75 1.07 20.82
N GLY A 58 1.59 1.18 21.47
CA GLY A 58 1.22 0.46 22.68
C GLY A 58 1.27 1.34 23.93
N GLU A 59 0.47 0.97 24.94
CA GLU A 59 0.41 1.68 26.22
C GLU A 59 0.80 0.78 27.40
N ILE A 60 0.55 -0.53 27.28
CA ILE A 60 0.74 -1.49 28.37
C ILE A 60 1.83 -2.49 27.99
N PRO A 61 3.06 -2.38 28.53
CA PRO A 61 4.09 -3.38 28.30
C PRO A 61 3.72 -4.72 28.96
N GLN A 62 4.32 -5.81 28.50
CA GLN A 62 4.15 -7.12 29.12
C GLN A 62 4.66 -7.08 30.57
N ARG A 63 3.82 -7.51 31.52
CA ARG A 63 4.16 -7.55 32.96
C ARG A 63 4.09 -8.96 33.50
N MET A 64 4.88 -9.22 34.53
CA MET A 64 4.78 -10.45 35.33
C MET A 64 4.08 -10.11 36.65
N GLU A 65 2.92 -10.70 36.90
CA GLU A 65 2.18 -10.56 38.16
C GLU A 65 1.94 -11.96 38.75
N ALA A 66 2.34 -12.14 40.02
CA ALA A 66 2.17 -13.39 40.77
C ALA A 66 2.66 -14.66 40.01
N GLY A 67 3.78 -14.57 39.30
CA GLY A 67 4.36 -15.69 38.53
C GLY A 67 3.66 -15.99 37.20
N LYS A 68 2.63 -15.23 36.81
CA LYS A 68 1.98 -15.31 35.50
C LYS A 68 2.42 -14.18 34.59
N ILE A 69 2.68 -14.52 33.33
CA ILE A 69 2.98 -13.55 32.27
C ILE A 69 1.64 -13.02 31.75
N LEU A 70 1.34 -11.75 32.02
CA LEU A 70 0.20 -11.07 31.42
C LEU A 70 0.64 -10.50 30.07
N PRO A 71 0.02 -10.91 28.96
CA PRO A 71 0.38 -10.37 27.64
C PRO A 71 0.07 -8.87 27.61
N GLY A 72 1.08 -8.08 27.27
CA GLY A 72 0.95 -6.66 26.99
C GLY A 72 0.89 -6.38 25.49
N ASP A 73 0.92 -5.11 25.15
CA ASP A 73 1.01 -4.62 23.79
C ASP A 73 2.35 -4.98 23.15
N HIS A 74 2.33 -5.17 21.84
CA HIS A 74 3.52 -5.47 21.05
C HIS A 74 3.71 -4.42 19.96
N SER A 75 4.57 -3.43 20.21
CA SER A 75 4.75 -2.25 19.35
C SER A 75 4.99 -2.58 17.87
N ILE A 76 5.79 -3.61 17.57
CA ILE A 76 6.04 -4.04 16.18
C ILE A 76 4.75 -4.54 15.51
N PHE A 77 3.93 -5.33 16.20
CA PHE A 77 2.68 -5.82 15.63
C PHE A 77 1.66 -4.70 15.49
N LEU A 78 1.57 -3.79 16.47
CA LEU A 78 0.72 -2.60 16.38
C LEU A 78 1.11 -1.72 15.19
N MET A 79 2.41 -1.52 14.94
CA MET A 79 2.89 -0.80 13.77
C MET A 79 2.51 -1.50 12.46
N ILE A 80 2.70 -2.82 12.37
CA ILE A 80 2.31 -3.60 11.17
C ILE A 80 0.81 -3.49 10.93
N TYR A 81 -0.03 -3.71 11.96
CA TYR A 81 -1.48 -3.58 11.85
C TYR A 81 -1.90 -2.15 11.51
N GLY A 82 -1.18 -1.15 12.00
CA GLY A 82 -1.39 0.25 11.66
C GLY A 82 -1.11 0.56 10.20
N ILE A 83 0.04 0.11 9.67
CA ILE A 83 0.38 0.25 8.25
C ILE A 83 -0.66 -0.48 7.39
N MET A 84 -1.03 -1.72 7.75
CA MET A 84 -2.10 -2.45 7.07
C MET A 84 -3.42 -1.68 7.05
N SER A 85 -3.77 -1.03 8.16
CA SER A 85 -4.99 -0.24 8.29
C SER A 85 -4.99 0.97 7.37
N VAL A 86 -3.86 1.68 7.25
CA VAL A 86 -3.69 2.78 6.29
C VAL A 86 -3.82 2.29 4.86
N LEU A 87 -3.18 1.17 4.51
CA LEU A 87 -3.26 0.59 3.16
C LEU A 87 -4.70 0.13 2.82
N LEU A 88 -5.40 -0.50 3.77
CA LEU A 88 -6.81 -0.88 3.61
C LEU A 88 -7.71 0.35 3.41
N LEU A 89 -7.47 1.44 4.16
CA LEU A 89 -8.18 2.71 3.95
C LEU A 89 -7.94 3.30 2.57
N LEU A 90 -6.70 3.25 2.07
CA LEU A 90 -6.37 3.71 0.71
C LEU A 90 -7.09 2.90 -0.36
N VAL A 91 -7.11 1.57 -0.23
CA VAL A 91 -7.85 0.69 -1.15
C VAL A 91 -9.35 0.97 -1.08
N PHE A 92 -9.90 1.10 0.12
CA PHE A 92 -11.32 1.44 0.30
C PHE A 92 -11.66 2.80 -0.30
N ALA A 93 -10.84 3.83 -0.06
CA ALA A 93 -11.01 5.16 -0.66
C ALA A 93 -10.96 5.12 -2.19
N ALA A 94 -10.07 4.30 -2.79
CA ALA A 94 -10.04 4.11 -4.22
C ALA A 94 -11.34 3.47 -4.75
N ILE A 95 -11.87 2.45 -4.06
CA ILE A 95 -13.16 1.83 -4.42
C ILE A 95 -14.31 2.83 -4.27
N TYR A 96 -14.29 3.65 -3.22
CA TYR A 96 -15.27 4.70 -2.97
C TYR A 96 -15.29 5.75 -4.10
N VAL A 97 -14.11 6.25 -4.49
CA VAL A 97 -13.94 7.18 -5.59
C VAL A 97 -14.39 6.55 -6.93
N MET A 98 -14.08 5.28 -7.16
CA MET A 98 -14.58 4.55 -8.34
C MET A 98 -16.11 4.41 -8.34
N ASN A 99 -16.74 4.16 -7.19
CA ASN A 99 -18.21 4.14 -7.07
C ASN A 99 -18.82 5.47 -7.48
N TYR A 100 -18.27 6.57 -6.97
CA TYR A 100 -18.71 7.93 -7.29
C TYR A 100 -18.65 8.20 -8.80
N PHE A 101 -17.51 7.92 -9.44
CA PHE A 101 -17.37 8.15 -10.88
C PHE A 101 -18.26 7.22 -11.72
N ASP A 102 -18.48 5.96 -11.32
CA ASP A 102 -19.41 5.04 -12.00
C ASP A 102 -20.85 5.56 -11.90
N ALA A 103 -21.31 5.96 -10.71
CA ALA A 103 -22.66 6.49 -10.51
C ALA A 103 -22.92 7.75 -11.35
N ARG A 104 -21.96 8.68 -11.39
CA ARG A 104 -22.04 9.88 -12.23
C ARG A 104 -22.12 9.53 -13.71
N ARG A 105 -21.23 8.66 -14.20
CA ARG A 105 -21.19 8.25 -15.61
C ARG A 105 -22.48 7.58 -16.07
N VAL A 106 -23.09 6.76 -15.22
CA VAL A 106 -24.39 6.13 -15.51
C VAL A 106 -25.52 7.17 -15.49
N GLY A 107 -25.48 8.14 -14.57
CA GLY A 107 -26.43 9.25 -14.53
C GLY A 107 -26.39 10.08 -15.82
N GLU A 108 -25.21 10.44 -16.30
CA GLU A 108 -25.02 11.17 -17.57
C GLU A 108 -25.55 10.39 -18.79
N GLN A 109 -25.47 9.05 -18.78
CA GLN A 109 -26.05 8.22 -19.85
C GLN A 109 -27.58 8.25 -19.83
N ARG A 110 -28.20 8.28 -18.64
CA ARG A 110 -29.65 8.43 -18.49
C ARG A 110 -30.12 9.82 -18.90
N ASP A 111 -29.35 10.86 -18.57
CA ASP A 111 -29.63 12.24 -19.01
C ASP A 111 -29.66 12.34 -20.55
N LYS A 112 -28.82 11.55 -21.23
CA LYS A 112 -28.78 11.42 -22.70
C LYS A 112 -29.84 10.46 -23.28
N GLY A 113 -30.75 9.94 -22.46
CA GLY A 113 -31.80 9.01 -22.89
C GLY A 113 -31.32 7.60 -23.27
N LYS A 114 -30.06 7.26 -22.97
CA LYS A 114 -29.52 5.93 -23.29
C LYS A 114 -30.04 4.87 -22.31
N PRO A 115 -30.29 3.63 -22.76
CA PRO A 115 -30.71 2.55 -21.88
C PRO A 115 -29.62 2.24 -20.86
N VAL A 116 -30.04 2.02 -19.61
CA VAL A 116 -29.15 1.66 -18.52
C VAL A 116 -28.69 0.22 -18.72
N LYS A 117 -27.37 -0.01 -18.74
CA LYS A 117 -26.82 -1.36 -18.83
C LYS A 117 -27.07 -2.14 -17.54
N ASN A 118 -27.51 -3.39 -17.65
CA ASN A 118 -27.58 -4.33 -16.53
C ASN A 118 -26.18 -4.75 -16.05
N ILE A 119 -26.12 -5.38 -14.87
CA ILE A 119 -24.85 -5.86 -14.28
C ILE A 119 -24.16 -6.88 -15.17
N ILE A 120 -24.92 -7.79 -15.80
CA ILE A 120 -24.41 -8.81 -16.74
C ILE A 120 -23.70 -8.13 -17.92
N ASN A 121 -24.34 -7.14 -18.53
CA ASN A 121 -23.76 -6.39 -19.64
C ASN A 121 -22.54 -5.57 -19.21
N SER A 122 -22.48 -5.15 -17.94
CA SER A 122 -21.33 -4.44 -17.38
C SER A 122 -20.13 -5.39 -17.18
N ILE A 123 -20.37 -6.62 -16.70
CA ILE A 123 -19.34 -7.65 -16.55
C ILE A 123 -18.83 -8.09 -17.92
N ALA A 124 -19.73 -8.31 -18.90
CA ALA A 124 -19.33 -8.63 -20.27
C ALA A 124 -18.46 -7.52 -20.89
N THR A 125 -18.84 -6.26 -20.70
CA THR A 125 -18.03 -5.11 -21.15
C THR A 125 -16.66 -5.08 -20.45
N LEU A 126 -16.60 -5.40 -19.15
CA LEU A 126 -15.35 -5.44 -18.39
C LEU A 126 -14.45 -6.59 -18.86
N TYR A 127 -15.01 -7.74 -19.24
CA TYR A 127 -14.25 -8.84 -19.80
C TYR A 127 -13.71 -8.53 -21.20
N GLU A 128 -14.51 -7.89 -22.07
CA GLU A 128 -14.06 -7.58 -23.44
C GLU A 128 -13.05 -6.41 -23.50
N LYS A 129 -13.28 -5.36 -22.70
CA LYS A 129 -12.53 -4.10 -22.81
C LYS A 129 -11.59 -3.83 -21.64
N GLY A 130 -11.77 -4.54 -20.53
CA GLY A 130 -11.09 -4.29 -19.27
C GLY A 130 -10.43 -5.52 -18.66
N PHE A 131 -10.30 -6.63 -19.41
CA PHE A 131 -9.66 -7.85 -18.92
C PHE A 131 -8.29 -7.61 -18.28
N PRO A 132 -7.39 -6.77 -18.86
CA PRO A 132 -6.13 -6.46 -18.21
C PRO A 132 -6.32 -5.88 -16.80
N TYR A 133 -7.25 -4.95 -16.63
CA TYR A 133 -7.53 -4.36 -15.31
C TYR A 133 -8.15 -5.37 -14.34
N LEU A 134 -9.00 -6.29 -14.82
CA LEU A 134 -9.61 -7.32 -13.98
C LEU A 134 -8.57 -8.26 -13.38
N VAL A 135 -7.55 -8.64 -14.16
CA VAL A 135 -6.45 -9.51 -13.70
C VAL A 135 -5.40 -8.72 -12.90
N LEU A 136 -5.08 -7.50 -13.33
CA LEU A 136 -4.05 -6.67 -12.69
C LEU A 136 -4.51 -6.08 -11.36
N THR A 137 -5.80 -5.80 -11.16
CA THR A 137 -6.30 -5.22 -9.89
C THR A 137 -6.00 -6.09 -8.67
N PRO A 138 -6.40 -7.39 -8.61
CA PRO A 138 -6.09 -8.23 -7.46
C PRO A 138 -4.58 -8.46 -7.29
N ALA A 139 -3.85 -8.63 -8.40
CA ALA A 139 -2.39 -8.74 -8.37
C ALA A 139 -1.72 -7.46 -7.82
N GLY A 140 -2.22 -6.29 -8.21
CA GLY A 140 -1.76 -4.99 -7.75
C GLY A 140 -2.05 -4.73 -6.28
N ILE A 141 -3.24 -5.12 -5.79
CA ILE A 141 -3.57 -5.07 -4.37
C ILE A 141 -2.62 -5.98 -3.58
N PHE A 142 -2.40 -7.22 -4.03
CA PHE A 142 -1.48 -8.13 -3.37
C PHE A 142 -0.04 -7.60 -3.37
N LEU A 143 0.44 -7.09 -4.50
CA LEU A 143 1.76 -6.49 -4.63
C LEU A 143 1.92 -5.29 -3.71
N LEU A 144 0.89 -4.45 -3.59
CA LEU A 144 0.87 -3.31 -2.68
C LEU A 144 1.09 -3.77 -1.24
N PHE A 145 0.36 -4.77 -0.74
CA PHE A 145 0.60 -5.29 0.61
C PHE A 145 1.96 -5.98 0.75
N LEU A 146 2.40 -6.76 -0.24
CA LEU A 146 3.66 -7.50 -0.18
C LEU A 146 4.89 -6.58 -0.16
N THR A 147 4.86 -5.50 -0.93
CA THR A 147 6.03 -4.63 -1.14
C THR A 147 5.98 -3.36 -0.29
N VAL A 148 4.83 -2.67 -0.25
CA VAL A 148 4.73 -1.37 0.42
C VAL A 148 4.76 -1.53 1.94
N LEU A 149 4.13 -2.57 2.48
CA LEU A 149 4.12 -2.83 3.92
C LEU A 149 5.52 -2.96 4.52
N PRO A 150 6.41 -3.88 4.07
CA PRO A 150 7.75 -4.01 4.66
C PRO A 150 8.62 -2.77 4.42
N LEU A 151 8.43 -2.07 3.29
CA LEU A 151 9.16 -0.84 3.00
C LEU A 151 8.80 0.28 3.98
N ILE A 152 7.50 0.54 4.17
CA ILE A 152 7.03 1.53 5.14
C ILE A 152 7.43 1.10 6.55
N PHE A 153 7.27 -0.17 6.90
CA PHE A 153 7.67 -0.69 8.21
C PHE A 153 9.16 -0.44 8.48
N GLY A 154 10.04 -0.80 7.54
CA GLY A 154 11.48 -0.54 7.67
C GLY A 154 11.81 0.94 7.80
N MET A 155 11.09 1.81 7.08
CA MET A 155 11.21 3.25 7.21
C MET A 155 10.78 3.74 8.60
N LEU A 156 9.62 3.30 9.11
CA LEU A 156 9.09 3.72 10.41
C LEU A 156 9.98 3.30 11.57
N ILE A 157 10.55 2.08 11.53
CA ILE A 157 11.51 1.61 12.54
C ILE A 157 12.71 2.57 12.69
N ALA A 158 13.16 3.22 11.62
CA ALA A 158 14.26 4.18 11.70
C ALA A 158 13.91 5.45 12.51
N PHE A 159 12.62 5.75 12.70
CA PHE A 159 12.12 6.87 13.51
C PHE A 159 11.73 6.45 14.93
N THR A 160 12.02 5.21 15.35
CA THR A 160 11.71 4.71 16.68
C THR A 160 12.94 4.28 17.46
N ASN A 161 12.85 4.20 18.79
CA ASN A 161 13.94 3.73 19.65
C ASN A 161 14.16 2.20 19.63
N TYR A 162 13.71 1.48 18.60
CA TYR A 162 13.84 0.04 18.53
C TYR A 162 15.31 -0.39 18.46
N SER A 163 15.83 -0.89 19.58
CA SER A 163 17.23 -1.31 19.72
C SER A 163 17.38 -2.35 20.84
N GLY A 164 18.11 -3.43 20.56
CA GLY A 164 18.51 -4.39 21.59
C GLY A 164 19.60 -3.82 22.51
N PRO A 165 19.63 -4.17 23.81
CA PRO A 165 18.76 -5.15 24.49
C PRO A 165 17.54 -4.53 25.21
N HIS A 166 17.49 -3.20 25.35
CA HIS A 166 16.53 -2.54 26.26
C HIS A 166 15.17 -2.23 25.64
N ASN A 167 15.08 -2.02 24.31
CA ASN A 167 13.85 -1.63 23.61
C ASN A 167 13.40 -2.74 22.66
N VAL A 168 13.19 -3.94 23.22
CA VAL A 168 12.72 -5.12 22.47
C VAL A 168 11.33 -5.53 23.00
N PRO A 169 10.26 -5.28 22.22
CA PRO A 169 8.92 -5.75 22.56
C PRO A 169 8.87 -7.29 22.70
N PRO A 170 7.95 -7.84 23.50
CA PRO A 170 6.87 -7.15 24.24
C PRO A 170 7.27 -6.66 25.66
N ARG A 171 8.53 -6.86 26.08
CA ARG A 171 8.98 -6.48 27.45
C ARG A 171 9.16 -4.97 27.60
N ALA A 172 9.62 -4.30 26.56
CA ALA A 172 9.70 -2.86 26.47
C ALA A 172 8.99 -2.39 25.21
N LEU A 173 8.12 -1.39 25.35
CA LEU A 173 7.47 -0.77 24.21
C LEU A 173 8.46 0.13 23.46
N VAL A 174 8.16 0.35 22.19
CA VAL A 174 8.94 1.20 21.31
C VAL A 174 8.24 2.54 21.20
N ASP A 175 9.01 3.63 21.27
CA ASP A 175 8.51 4.99 21.19
C ASP A 175 9.01 5.69 19.92
N TRP A 176 8.22 6.65 19.45
CA TRP A 176 8.62 7.58 18.39
C TRP A 176 9.72 8.53 18.90
N VAL A 177 10.91 8.45 18.31
CA VAL A 177 12.04 9.35 18.59
C VAL A 177 12.29 10.36 17.49
N GLY A 178 11.53 10.28 16.39
CA GLY A 178 11.64 11.19 15.26
C GLY A 178 13.05 11.18 14.67
N PHE A 179 13.66 12.37 14.56
CA PHE A 179 14.98 12.53 13.93
C PHE A 179 16.18 12.27 14.85
N LYS A 180 15.95 11.85 16.10
CA LYS A 180 17.03 11.67 17.08
C LYS A 180 18.12 10.71 16.60
N ILE A 181 17.73 9.55 16.09
CA ILE A 181 18.66 8.53 15.57
C ILE A 181 19.47 9.06 14.39
N PHE A 182 18.82 9.79 13.49
CA PHE A 182 19.50 10.41 12.35
C PHE A 182 20.53 11.46 12.81
N MET A 183 20.22 12.25 13.84
CA MET A 183 21.19 13.19 14.42
C MET A 183 22.35 12.48 15.12
N GLU A 184 22.07 11.40 15.86
CA GLU A 184 23.09 10.59 16.53
C GLU A 184 24.08 9.95 15.55
N LEU A 185 23.60 9.53 14.36
CA LEU A 185 24.44 9.01 13.29
C LEU A 185 25.57 9.98 12.88
N PHE A 186 25.28 11.29 12.86
CA PHE A 186 26.27 12.32 12.50
C PHE A 186 27.06 12.86 13.69
N ARG A 187 26.50 12.82 14.90
CA ARG A 187 27.13 13.37 16.11
C ARG A 187 28.10 12.40 16.77
N LEU A 188 27.78 11.11 16.79
CA LEU A 188 28.62 10.10 17.43
C LEU A 188 29.79 9.73 16.51
N PRO A 189 31.06 9.95 16.91
CA PRO A 189 32.22 9.74 16.04
C PRO A 189 32.26 8.33 15.44
N LEU A 190 31.98 7.31 16.26
CA LEU A 190 31.96 5.91 15.84
C LEU A 190 30.92 5.63 14.74
N LEU A 191 29.69 6.12 14.91
CA LEU A 191 28.61 5.91 13.94
C LEU A 191 28.89 6.69 12.66
N ARG A 192 29.37 7.92 12.78
CA ARG A 192 29.71 8.79 11.66
C ARG A 192 30.79 8.17 10.77
N GLU A 193 31.89 7.72 11.38
CA GLU A 193 33.00 7.11 10.64
C GLU A 193 32.58 5.81 9.96
N THR A 194 31.83 4.96 10.66
CA THR A 194 31.30 3.72 10.08
C THR A 194 30.34 4.00 8.92
N PHE A 195 29.43 4.96 9.08
CA PHE A 195 28.47 5.35 8.04
C PHE A 195 29.16 5.87 6.77
N PHE A 196 30.05 6.86 6.91
CA PHE A 196 30.75 7.42 5.75
C PHE A 196 31.72 6.41 5.12
N GLY A 197 32.34 5.54 5.92
CA GLY A 197 33.19 4.46 5.42
C GLY A 197 32.40 3.50 4.52
N VAL A 198 31.26 2.99 5.00
CA VAL A 198 30.41 2.08 4.22
C VAL A 198 29.75 2.79 3.03
N ALA A 199 29.32 4.05 3.19
CA ALA A 199 28.75 4.84 2.10
C ALA A 199 29.76 5.08 0.97
N ALA A 200 30.97 5.52 1.31
CA ALA A 200 32.04 5.74 0.34
C ALA A 200 32.45 4.43 -0.36
N TRP A 201 32.56 3.34 0.39
CA TRP A 201 32.80 2.00 -0.16
C TRP A 201 31.71 1.62 -1.17
N THR A 202 30.44 1.76 -0.78
CA THR A 202 29.30 1.37 -1.63
C THR A 202 29.24 2.19 -2.91
N ILE A 203 29.43 3.52 -2.83
CA ILE A 203 29.43 4.41 -3.99
C ILE A 203 30.60 4.09 -4.91
N THR A 204 31.81 3.89 -4.35
CA THR A 204 33.01 3.57 -5.12
C THR A 204 32.83 2.26 -5.88
N TRP A 205 32.33 1.21 -5.22
CA TRP A 205 32.07 -0.07 -5.86
C TRP A 205 30.94 -0.02 -6.87
N ALA A 206 29.86 0.71 -6.59
CA ALA A 206 28.78 0.89 -7.55
C ALA A 206 29.31 1.54 -8.83
N LEU A 207 30.06 2.64 -8.71
CA LEU A 207 30.64 3.33 -9.86
C LEU A 207 31.66 2.46 -10.61
N ALA A 208 32.58 1.81 -9.90
CA ALA A 208 33.59 0.95 -10.50
C ALA A 208 32.95 -0.26 -11.20
N ALA A 209 31.98 -0.92 -10.58
CA ALA A 209 31.26 -2.05 -11.15
C ALA A 209 30.44 -1.63 -12.38
N THR A 210 29.67 -0.54 -12.31
CA THR A 210 28.90 -0.05 -13.46
C THR A 210 29.81 0.34 -14.61
N PHE A 211 30.91 1.05 -14.34
CA PHE A 211 31.87 1.45 -15.37
C PHE A 211 32.50 0.22 -16.03
N THR A 212 33.09 -0.68 -15.24
CA THR A 212 33.77 -1.87 -15.77
C THR A 212 32.82 -2.80 -16.52
N THR A 213 31.63 -3.07 -16.00
CA THR A 213 30.63 -3.93 -16.66
C THR A 213 30.08 -3.33 -17.94
N PHE A 214 29.87 -2.00 -17.98
CA PHE A 214 29.46 -1.30 -19.20
C PHE A 214 30.52 -1.41 -20.31
N PHE A 215 31.78 -1.06 -20.01
CA PHE A 215 32.84 -1.09 -21.01
C PHE A 215 33.20 -2.53 -21.42
N ALA A 216 33.27 -3.47 -20.48
CA ALA A 216 33.50 -4.87 -20.79
C ALA A 216 32.36 -5.43 -21.65
N GLY A 217 31.10 -5.13 -21.32
CA GLY A 217 29.93 -5.51 -22.11
C GLY A 217 29.94 -4.92 -23.51
N LEU A 218 30.33 -3.65 -23.65
CA LEU A 218 30.48 -2.96 -24.93
C LEU A 218 31.59 -3.59 -25.79
N ILE A 219 32.77 -3.82 -25.21
CA ILE A 219 33.88 -4.48 -25.91
C ILE A 219 33.45 -5.89 -26.37
N MET A 220 32.82 -6.66 -25.49
CA MET A 220 32.34 -8.00 -25.82
C MET A 220 31.29 -7.96 -26.93
N ALA A 221 30.36 -7.01 -26.89
CA ALA A 221 29.35 -6.83 -27.94
C ALA A 221 29.98 -6.47 -29.30
N VAL A 222 30.96 -5.55 -29.32
CA VAL A 222 31.67 -5.18 -30.55
C VAL A 222 32.48 -6.36 -31.10
N LEU A 223 33.17 -7.10 -30.24
CA LEU A 223 33.91 -8.30 -30.63
C LEU A 223 32.96 -9.31 -31.28
N ILE A 224 31.88 -9.70 -30.59
CA ILE A 224 30.87 -10.64 -31.10
C ILE A 224 30.23 -10.14 -32.40
N ASN A 225 30.04 -8.84 -32.58
CA ASN A 225 29.45 -8.29 -33.80
C ASN A 225 30.37 -8.41 -35.02
N ARG A 226 31.69 -8.54 -34.85
CA ARG A 226 32.64 -8.67 -35.96
C ARG A 226 32.33 -9.90 -36.84
N HIS A 227 32.41 -9.74 -38.15
CA HIS A 227 32.30 -10.84 -39.12
C HIS A 227 33.52 -11.77 -38.97
N GLY A 228 33.29 -13.09 -38.81
CA GLY A 228 34.36 -14.10 -38.68
C GLY A 228 34.40 -14.88 -37.35
N ILE A 229 33.63 -14.47 -36.34
CA ILE A 229 33.54 -15.22 -35.06
C ILE A 229 32.59 -16.41 -35.21
N LYS A 230 33.11 -17.62 -34.95
CA LYS A 230 32.36 -18.89 -34.92
C LYS A 230 31.75 -19.07 -33.51
N LEU A 231 30.60 -19.78 -33.42
CA LEU A 231 29.79 -19.98 -32.18
C LEU A 231 29.05 -18.74 -31.63
N LYS A 232 28.46 -17.86 -32.45
CA LYS A 232 27.61 -16.75 -31.95
C LYS A 232 26.28 -17.17 -31.27
N ARG A 233 25.86 -18.43 -31.39
CA ARG A 233 24.50 -18.91 -31.07
C ARG A 233 24.45 -20.14 -30.16
N PHE A 234 25.58 -20.49 -29.53
CA PHE A 234 25.67 -21.54 -28.52
C PHE A 234 26.12 -20.93 -27.20
#